data_AF-A0AAR2LJE6-F1
#
_entry.id   AF-A0AAR2LJE6-F1
#
_cell.length_a   1.000
_cell.length_b   1.000
_cell.length_c   1.000
_cell.angle_alpha   90.00
_cell.angle_beta   90.00
_cell.angle_gamma   90.00
#
_symmetry.space_group_name_H-M   'P 1'
#
loop_
_entity.id
_entity.type
_entity.pdbx_description
1 polymer ?
#
loop_
_entity_poly.entity_id
_entity_poly.type
_entity_poly.pdbx_seq_one_letter_code
_entity_poly.pdbx_strand_id
1 'polypeptide(L)'
;MSKIEKMSILGVRSFGVEDKDKQVIAFFSPLTVLVGPNGAGKTTIIECLKYVTSGDFPPGSKGNTFVHDPKDAHETDVRAQIRLQFKDVNGEPVAVQRSMLSTQKGKKAEFKTLEGVITRIKHGEKVSLSSKCAEIDREMISALGVSKAVLNHVIFCHQEESNWPLSEGKALKQKFDEIFSATRYIKVLETLRQLRLKQSNTVKACQMELKYLKQNKEKAQEIKDLLSTKEAQLAASKESVQRIESQIDPLENRLNDIDDNLGKVMKLDNDIKTLDSRKKQMEDDNRELEEKMEQVFQGKDEQLQEMYQNHQRTVREKERRLTECQRDLERAGRECQRMNRLKSDLLIEQGRLQMEADRQASHVKNRDAQVKSLASYLEMEGYDRAPFNERQLQSFHRQVKERQDNQIEALNKVMVDLQEKETQKQQSVDDIRDKKTGLERTIELKRDIQAKKQQELKNIKSDLQRLEGSSTRLQELETELTKAERDLNNAVQSSTVDSLKAEVQELQREKAELDQAQRRLDQEMETLNMHTTARTQMDMLRKDKSQTSFIE
;
A
#
# COMPACT_ATOMS: atom_id res chain seq x y z
N MET A 1 45.41 15.40 -3.60
CA MET A 1 44.65 16.65 -3.86
C MET A 1 44.20 16.58 -5.31
N SER A 2 42.90 16.77 -5.55
CA SER A 2 42.33 16.77 -6.90
C SER A 2 42.87 17.97 -7.69
N LYS A 3 43.07 17.80 -9.00
CA LYS A 3 43.55 18.88 -9.88
C LYS A 3 43.00 18.75 -11.30
N ILE A 4 42.58 19.85 -11.90
CA ILE A 4 42.24 19.88 -13.33
C ILE A 4 43.52 19.93 -14.17
N GLU A 5 43.54 19.21 -15.30
CA GLU A 5 44.74 19.10 -16.15
C GLU A 5 44.49 19.66 -17.54
N LYS A 6 43.38 19.27 -18.17
CA LYS A 6 43.11 19.63 -19.56
C LYS A 6 41.62 19.71 -19.82
N MET A 7 41.17 20.70 -20.58
CA MET A 7 39.79 20.79 -21.04
C MET A 7 39.75 20.99 -22.55
N SER A 8 38.82 20.34 -23.24
CA SER A 8 38.48 20.67 -24.62
C SER A 8 37.05 21.18 -24.73
N ILE A 9 36.86 22.24 -25.52
CA ILE A 9 35.57 22.89 -25.77
C ILE A 9 35.30 22.86 -27.27
N LEU A 10 34.07 22.50 -27.65
CA LEU A 10 33.56 22.51 -29.02
C LEU A 10 32.10 22.93 -29.00
N GLY A 11 31.68 23.81 -29.92
CA GLY A 11 30.28 24.19 -30.14
C GLY A 11 29.61 24.95 -28.99
N VAL A 12 30.38 25.64 -28.13
CA VAL A 12 29.87 26.41 -27.00
C VAL A 12 30.07 27.91 -27.26
N ARG A 13 29.00 28.71 -27.27
CA ARG A 13 29.05 30.15 -27.58
C ARG A 13 29.98 30.46 -28.77
N SER A 14 31.04 31.24 -28.58
CA SER A 14 31.97 31.63 -29.65
C SER A 14 32.97 30.54 -30.08
N PHE A 15 32.98 29.37 -29.42
CA PHE A 15 33.79 28.23 -29.86
C PHE A 15 33.08 27.55 -31.05
N GLY A 16 33.82 27.37 -32.15
CA GLY A 16 33.31 26.82 -33.40
C GLY A 16 32.74 25.40 -33.26
N VAL A 17 31.98 24.99 -34.27
CA VAL A 17 31.17 23.76 -34.25
C VAL A 17 31.86 22.58 -34.94
N GLU A 18 32.85 22.85 -35.80
CA GLU A 18 33.58 21.81 -36.53
C GLU A 18 34.73 21.23 -35.70
N ASP A 19 35.09 19.96 -35.94
CA ASP A 19 36.18 19.31 -35.20
C ASP A 19 37.53 20.04 -35.31
N LYS A 20 37.77 20.74 -36.42
CA LYS A 20 38.97 21.59 -36.61
C LYS A 20 39.00 22.80 -35.66
N ASP A 21 37.84 23.25 -35.18
CA ASP A 21 37.68 24.41 -34.31
C ASP A 21 37.80 24.04 -32.82
N LYS A 22 37.92 22.75 -32.50
CA LYS A 22 38.03 22.24 -31.14
C LYS A 22 39.20 22.88 -30.41
N GLN A 23 38.89 23.68 -29.40
CA GLN A 23 39.90 24.33 -28.58
C GLN A 23 40.27 23.47 -27.38
N VAL A 24 41.56 23.44 -27.06
CA VAL A 24 42.13 22.62 -26.00
C VAL A 24 42.97 23.49 -25.08
N ILE A 25 42.64 23.46 -23.80
CA ILE A 25 43.26 24.28 -22.76
C ILE A 25 43.94 23.37 -21.76
N ALA A 26 45.22 23.60 -21.49
CA ALA A 26 45.95 22.93 -20.41
C ALA A 26 45.96 23.84 -19.17
N PHE A 27 45.71 23.26 -18.00
CA PHE A 27 45.75 23.94 -16.72
C PHE A 27 47.05 23.62 -15.99
N PHE A 28 47.75 24.65 -15.57
CA PHE A 28 49.03 24.58 -14.90
C PHE A 28 48.88 24.90 -13.41
N SER A 29 49.73 24.26 -12.60
CA SER A 29 49.86 24.52 -11.17
C SER A 29 51.12 25.36 -10.91
N PRO A 30 51.09 26.37 -10.03
CA PRO A 30 49.95 26.78 -9.21
C PRO A 30 49.00 27.78 -9.91
N LEU A 31 49.40 28.37 -11.06
CA LEU A 31 48.68 29.46 -11.71
C LEU A 31 48.51 29.21 -13.21
N THR A 32 47.29 29.45 -13.72
CA THR A 32 46.98 29.51 -15.15
C THR A 32 46.43 30.90 -15.47
N VAL A 33 47.05 31.59 -16.43
CA VAL A 33 46.67 32.95 -16.82
C VAL A 33 45.94 32.90 -18.17
N LEU A 34 44.70 33.36 -18.22
CA LEU A 34 43.89 33.44 -19.44
C LEU A 34 43.74 34.91 -19.87
N VAL A 35 44.41 35.29 -20.95
CA VAL A 35 44.38 36.67 -21.51
C VAL A 35 43.81 36.69 -22.92
N GLY A 36 43.22 37.81 -23.30
CA GLY A 36 42.63 38.01 -24.61
C GLY A 36 41.68 39.21 -24.63
N PRO A 37 41.27 39.70 -25.80
CA PRO A 37 40.33 40.82 -25.91
C PRO A 37 38.94 40.49 -25.33
N ASN A 38 38.12 41.51 -25.14
CA ASN A 38 36.72 41.31 -24.76
C ASN A 38 35.99 40.53 -25.86
N GLY A 39 35.12 39.59 -25.46
CA GLY A 39 34.46 38.68 -26.40
C GLY A 39 35.30 37.47 -26.85
N ALA A 40 36.57 37.36 -26.46
CA ALA A 40 37.43 36.22 -26.83
C ALA A 40 37.04 34.87 -26.17
N GLY A 41 35.94 34.81 -25.42
CA GLY A 41 35.48 33.56 -24.78
C GLY A 41 36.13 33.24 -23.42
N LYS A 42 36.87 34.17 -22.80
CA LYS A 42 37.51 33.97 -21.48
C LYS A 42 36.50 33.53 -20.41
N THR A 43 35.38 34.25 -20.29
CA THR A 43 34.30 33.91 -19.35
C THR A 43 33.67 32.57 -19.71
N THR A 44 33.48 32.29 -21.00
CA THR A 44 32.97 31.00 -21.51
C THR A 44 33.83 29.81 -21.08
N ILE A 45 35.15 29.95 -20.97
CA ILE A 45 36.03 28.89 -20.44
C ILE A 45 35.65 28.53 -19.00
N ILE A 46 35.41 29.54 -18.15
CA ILE A 46 35.00 29.34 -16.75
C ILE A 46 33.58 28.77 -16.67
N GLU A 47 32.67 29.23 -17.53
CA GLU A 47 31.33 28.65 -17.68
C GLU A 47 31.37 27.17 -18.07
N CYS A 48 32.26 26.77 -18.98
CA CYS A 48 32.49 25.37 -19.34
C CYS A 48 33.00 24.54 -18.16
N LEU A 49 33.92 25.08 -17.35
CA LEU A 49 34.39 24.44 -16.12
C LEU A 49 33.27 24.29 -15.09
N LYS A 50 32.43 25.33 -14.91
CA LYS A 50 31.24 25.26 -14.06
C LYS A 50 30.31 24.14 -14.55
N TYR A 51 29.93 24.17 -15.82
CA TYR A 51 28.97 23.21 -16.39
C TYR A 51 29.49 21.76 -16.36
N VAL A 52 30.74 21.51 -16.74
CA VAL A 52 31.28 20.13 -16.77
C VAL A 52 31.38 19.54 -15.36
N THR A 53 31.65 20.36 -14.33
CA THR A 53 31.84 19.92 -12.95
C THR A 53 30.55 19.86 -12.12
N SER A 54 29.59 20.77 -12.34
CA SER A 54 28.37 20.85 -11.52
C SER A 54 27.07 20.53 -12.26
N GLY A 55 27.12 20.51 -13.60
CA GLY A 55 25.94 20.37 -14.46
C GLY A 55 25.10 21.64 -14.60
N ASP A 56 25.45 22.72 -13.90
CA ASP A 56 24.67 23.95 -13.91
C ASP A 56 25.11 24.90 -15.01
N PHE A 57 24.12 25.57 -15.60
CA PHE A 57 24.34 26.55 -16.65
C PHE A 57 24.74 27.91 -16.08
N PRO A 58 25.41 28.74 -16.89
CA PRO A 58 25.58 30.16 -16.58
C PRO A 58 24.24 30.87 -16.34
N PRO A 59 24.21 31.91 -15.47
CA PRO A 59 23.00 32.69 -15.24
C PRO A 59 22.45 33.27 -16.55
N GLY A 60 21.13 33.35 -16.66
CA GLY A 60 20.45 33.81 -17.88
C GLY A 60 20.46 32.84 -19.06
N SER A 61 21.20 31.72 -18.98
CA SER A 61 21.21 30.68 -20.02
C SER A 61 20.40 29.46 -19.59
N LYS A 62 19.23 29.23 -20.21
CA LYS A 62 18.46 27.98 -20.06
C LYS A 62 18.93 26.92 -21.08
N GLY A 63 20.25 26.80 -21.26
CA GLY A 63 20.89 25.91 -22.24
C GLY A 63 20.92 26.41 -23.69
N ASN A 64 19.84 27.00 -24.18
CA ASN A 64 19.74 27.45 -25.59
C ASN A 64 20.86 28.43 -26.02
N THR A 65 21.22 29.37 -25.16
CA THR A 65 22.23 30.42 -25.46
C THR A 65 23.65 30.01 -25.11
N PHE A 66 23.83 28.80 -24.59
CA PHE A 66 25.14 28.27 -24.21
C PHE A 66 25.77 27.46 -25.35
N VAL A 67 24.96 26.71 -26.10
CA VAL A 67 25.37 26.07 -27.35
C VAL A 67 25.48 27.14 -28.44
N HIS A 68 26.46 27.01 -29.34
CA HIS A 68 26.61 27.89 -30.51
C HIS A 68 25.29 27.90 -31.32
N ASP A 69 24.85 29.08 -31.78
CA ASP A 69 23.55 29.21 -32.43
C ASP A 69 23.57 28.49 -33.79
N PRO A 70 22.65 27.54 -34.05
CA PRO A 70 22.56 26.87 -35.35
C PRO A 70 22.42 27.83 -36.53
N LYS A 71 21.80 29.00 -36.34
CA LYS A 71 21.67 30.02 -37.40
C LYS A 71 23.00 30.64 -37.78
N ASP A 72 23.84 30.91 -36.78
CA ASP A 72 25.17 31.49 -36.97
C ASP A 72 26.13 30.48 -37.59
N ALA A 73 25.97 29.19 -37.25
CA ALA A 73 26.70 28.08 -37.87
C ALA A 73 26.19 27.70 -39.27
N HIS A 74 25.03 28.23 -39.71
CA HIS A 74 24.32 27.78 -40.91
C HIS A 74 24.01 26.27 -40.95
N GLU A 75 23.78 25.68 -39.78
CA GLU A 75 23.47 24.26 -39.61
C GLU A 75 22.08 24.04 -39.00
N THR A 76 21.48 22.87 -39.23
CA THR A 76 20.21 22.52 -38.57
C THR A 76 20.41 22.04 -37.14
N ASP A 77 21.52 21.34 -36.88
CA ASP A 77 21.82 20.68 -35.61
C ASP A 77 23.25 21.01 -35.17
N VAL A 78 23.40 21.83 -34.14
CA VAL A 78 24.71 22.13 -33.55
C VAL A 78 24.94 21.30 -32.31
N ARG A 79 26.05 20.56 -32.28
CA ARG A 79 26.48 19.78 -31.12
C ARG A 79 27.56 20.52 -30.36
N ALA A 80 27.33 20.69 -29.06
CA ALA A 80 28.35 21.15 -28.13
C ALA A 80 28.96 19.99 -27.35
N GLN A 81 30.25 20.06 -27.08
CA GLN A 81 30.95 19.08 -26.28
C GLN A 81 32.00 19.76 -25.40
N ILE A 82 31.95 19.44 -24.11
CA ILE A 82 32.97 19.85 -23.14
C ILE A 82 33.55 18.57 -22.55
N ARG A 83 34.88 18.41 -22.64
CA ARG A 83 35.60 17.29 -22.04
C ARG A 83 36.64 17.83 -21.07
N LEU A 84 36.59 17.42 -19.81
CA LEU A 84 37.54 17.77 -18.77
C LEU A 84 38.32 16.52 -18.32
N GLN A 85 39.63 16.64 -18.32
CA GLN A 85 40.55 15.69 -17.71
C GLN A 85 41.11 16.28 -16.42
N PHE A 86 41.05 15.49 -15.35
CA PHE A 86 41.49 15.88 -14.02
C PHE A 86 42.00 14.66 -13.25
N LYS A 87 42.75 14.89 -12.17
CA LYS A 87 43.05 13.85 -11.17
C LYS A 87 42.06 13.93 -10.04
N ASP A 88 41.55 12.79 -9.62
CA ASP A 88 40.62 12.70 -8.49
C ASP A 88 41.34 12.94 -7.14
N VAL A 89 40.60 12.85 -6.03
CA VAL A 89 41.12 12.98 -4.67
C VAL A 89 42.26 11.98 -4.37
N ASN A 90 42.24 10.81 -4.99
CA ASN A 90 43.24 9.74 -4.83
C ASN A 90 44.45 9.91 -5.77
N GLY A 91 44.38 10.84 -6.74
CA GLY A 91 45.43 11.08 -7.72
C GLY A 91 45.28 10.28 -9.00
N GLU A 92 44.17 9.56 -9.18
CA GLU A 92 43.89 8.77 -10.39
C GLU A 92 43.33 9.65 -11.51
N PRO A 93 43.71 9.41 -12.78
CA PRO A 93 43.24 10.20 -13.90
C PRO A 93 41.79 9.85 -14.25
N VAL A 94 40.96 10.90 -14.32
CA VAL A 94 39.54 10.84 -14.69
C VAL A 94 39.30 11.78 -15.86
N ALA A 95 38.51 11.33 -16.84
CA ALA A 95 38.04 12.18 -17.93
C ALA A 95 36.51 12.18 -17.95
N VAL A 96 35.90 13.37 -17.97
CA VAL A 96 34.46 13.53 -18.06
C VAL A 96 34.11 14.33 -19.30
N GLN A 97 33.09 13.88 -20.01
CA GLN A 97 32.55 14.52 -21.19
C GLN A 97 31.06 14.80 -20.98
N ARG A 98 30.65 16.03 -21.24
CA ARG A 98 29.24 16.40 -21.40
C ARG A 98 28.99 16.86 -22.81
N SER A 99 27.90 16.40 -23.39
CA SER A 99 27.49 16.73 -24.75
C SER A 99 26.08 17.31 -24.75
N MET A 100 25.84 18.25 -25.63
CA MET A 100 24.57 18.97 -25.75
C MET A 100 24.25 19.16 -27.24
N LEU A 101 22.98 19.34 -27.54
CA LEU A 101 22.47 19.53 -28.90
C LEU A 101 21.52 20.72 -28.91
N SER A 102 21.72 21.60 -29.89
CA SER A 102 20.79 22.67 -30.22
C SER A 102 20.28 22.45 -31.65
N THR A 103 18.97 22.28 -31.81
CA THR A 103 18.33 22.01 -33.10
C THR A 103 17.46 23.20 -33.52
N GLN A 104 17.64 23.69 -34.73
CA GLN A 104 16.82 24.77 -35.27
C GLN A 104 15.46 24.25 -35.75
N LYS A 105 14.38 24.64 -35.06
CA LYS A 105 12.99 24.35 -35.46
C LYS A 105 12.23 25.63 -35.80
N GLY A 106 12.16 25.94 -37.09
CA GLY A 106 11.48 27.14 -37.59
C GLY A 106 12.16 28.42 -37.08
N LYS A 107 11.49 29.21 -36.24
CA LYS A 107 12.06 30.44 -35.64
C LYS A 107 12.81 30.21 -34.31
N LYS A 108 12.62 29.06 -33.64
CA LYS A 108 13.16 28.79 -32.30
C LYS A 108 14.21 27.66 -32.34
N ALA A 109 15.26 27.79 -31.53
CA ALA A 109 16.20 26.69 -31.27
C ALA A 109 15.71 25.85 -30.08
N GLU A 110 15.73 24.52 -30.24
CA GLU A 110 15.41 23.55 -29.19
C GLU A 110 16.69 22.96 -28.61
N PHE A 111 16.86 23.05 -27.30
CA PHE A 111 18.03 22.55 -26.59
C PHE A 111 17.77 21.18 -25.96
N LYS A 112 18.79 20.31 -26.02
CA LYS A 112 18.78 19.00 -25.38
C LYS A 112 20.16 18.67 -24.81
N THR A 113 20.20 18.26 -23.54
CA THR A 113 21.40 17.64 -22.95
C THR A 113 21.46 16.16 -23.36
N LEU A 114 22.62 15.71 -23.84
CA LEU A 114 22.87 14.30 -24.18
C LEU A 114 23.46 13.56 -22.99
N GLU A 115 23.54 12.23 -23.07
CA GLU A 115 24.24 11.44 -22.05
C GLU A 115 25.71 11.87 -21.97
N GLY A 116 26.20 12.00 -20.74
CA GLY A 116 27.61 12.27 -20.52
C GLY A 116 28.39 10.96 -20.34
N VAL A 117 29.70 11.06 -20.52
CA VAL A 117 30.61 9.92 -20.43
C VAL A 117 31.65 10.22 -19.36
N ILE A 118 31.84 9.30 -18.43
CA ILE A 118 32.94 9.33 -17.47
C ILE A 118 33.89 8.16 -17.75
N THR A 119 35.17 8.45 -17.87
CA THR A 119 36.24 7.48 -18.09
C THR A 119 37.17 7.49 -16.89
N ARG A 120 37.43 6.30 -16.33
CA ARG A 120 38.36 6.08 -15.22
C ARG A 120 39.33 4.96 -15.57
N ILE A 121 40.50 4.96 -14.95
CA ILE A 121 41.40 3.80 -14.99
C ILE A 121 41.02 2.90 -13.81
N LYS A 122 40.62 1.65 -14.08
CA LYS A 122 40.39 0.62 -13.07
C LYS A 122 41.26 -0.59 -13.41
N HIS A 123 42.08 -1.05 -12.48
CA HIS A 123 42.98 -2.19 -12.67
C HIS A 123 43.91 -2.08 -13.90
N GLY A 124 44.34 -0.87 -14.25
CA GLY A 124 45.19 -0.61 -15.41
C GLY A 124 44.45 -0.46 -16.76
N GLU A 125 43.13 -0.74 -16.81
CA GLU A 125 42.32 -0.57 -18.01
C GLU A 125 41.43 0.67 -17.96
N LYS A 126 41.21 1.31 -19.11
CA LYS A 126 40.31 2.45 -19.24
C LYS A 126 38.86 1.96 -19.32
N VAL A 127 38.10 2.22 -18.27
CA VAL A 127 36.67 1.91 -18.20
C VAL A 127 35.87 3.19 -18.46
N SER A 128 35.08 3.18 -19.54
CA SER A 128 34.18 4.28 -19.91
C SER A 128 32.74 3.90 -19.61
N LEU A 129 32.04 4.74 -18.84
CA LEU A 129 30.64 4.57 -18.48
C LEU A 129 29.84 5.73 -19.06
N SER A 130 28.81 5.41 -19.85
CA SER A 130 27.76 6.37 -20.21
C SER A 130 26.76 6.42 -19.06
N SER A 131 26.45 7.62 -18.57
CA SER A 131 25.57 7.79 -17.40
C SER A 131 24.67 9.00 -17.57
N LYS A 132 23.57 8.99 -16.81
CA LYS A 132 22.66 10.15 -16.76
C LYS A 132 23.38 11.34 -16.12
N CYS A 133 23.03 12.56 -16.51
CA CYS A 133 23.67 13.79 -16.02
C CYS A 133 23.73 13.87 -14.48
N ALA A 134 22.65 13.49 -13.78
CA ALA A 134 22.59 13.52 -12.30
C ALA A 134 23.52 12.48 -11.62
N GLU A 135 23.88 11.40 -12.31
CA GLU A 135 24.88 10.44 -11.82
C GLU A 135 26.29 11.00 -12.00
N ILE A 136 26.56 11.65 -13.13
CA ILE A 136 27.83 12.34 -13.39
C ILE A 136 28.05 13.47 -12.39
N ASP A 137 27.03 14.27 -12.08
CA ASP A 137 27.14 15.33 -11.06
C ASP A 137 27.60 14.76 -9.70
N ARG A 138 27.03 13.63 -9.27
CA ARG A 138 27.40 12.95 -8.01
C ARG A 138 28.82 12.40 -8.07
N GLU A 139 29.19 11.77 -9.18
CA GLU A 139 30.53 11.26 -9.41
C GLU A 139 31.59 12.38 -9.45
N MET A 140 31.26 13.54 -10.02
CA MET A 140 32.14 14.71 -10.04
C MET A 140 32.39 15.27 -8.64
N ILE A 141 31.34 15.41 -7.83
CA ILE A 141 31.46 15.87 -6.42
C ILE A 141 32.36 14.92 -5.63
N SER A 142 32.18 13.60 -5.81
CA SER A 142 32.98 12.58 -5.16
C SER A 142 34.44 12.60 -5.62
N ALA A 143 34.67 12.66 -6.94
CA ALA A 143 36.01 12.60 -7.51
C ALA A 143 36.83 13.88 -7.26
N LEU A 144 36.20 15.06 -7.29
CA LEU A 144 36.87 16.33 -6.96
C LEU A 144 37.00 16.56 -5.45
N GLY A 145 36.16 15.92 -4.62
CA GLY A 145 36.19 16.06 -3.17
C GLY A 145 35.61 17.39 -2.67
N VAL A 146 34.78 18.05 -3.48
CA VAL A 146 34.22 19.38 -3.20
C VAL A 146 32.72 19.37 -3.49
N SER A 147 31.92 20.02 -2.63
CA SER A 147 30.46 20.06 -2.80
C SER A 147 30.05 20.84 -4.05
N LYS A 148 28.87 20.51 -4.61
CA LYS A 148 28.29 21.25 -5.75
C LYS A 148 28.19 22.75 -5.50
N ALA A 149 27.77 23.14 -4.29
CA ALA A 149 27.64 24.53 -3.90
C ALA A 149 28.99 25.26 -3.89
N VAL A 150 30.06 24.62 -3.43
CA VAL A 150 31.41 25.21 -3.47
C VAL A 150 31.94 25.31 -4.89
N LEU A 151 31.73 24.27 -5.73
CA LEU A 151 32.08 24.33 -7.16
C LEU A 151 31.38 25.50 -7.87
N ASN A 152 30.10 25.75 -7.58
CA ASN A 152 29.30 26.77 -8.25
C ASN A 152 29.46 28.19 -7.71
N HIS A 153 29.48 28.36 -6.39
CA HIS A 153 29.44 29.68 -5.76
C HIS A 153 30.81 30.19 -5.34
N VAL A 154 31.83 29.32 -5.27
CA VAL A 154 33.17 29.69 -4.79
C VAL A 154 34.24 29.46 -5.85
N ILE A 155 34.37 28.25 -6.40
CA ILE A 155 35.48 27.90 -7.32
C ILE A 155 35.23 28.40 -8.75
N PHE A 156 34.12 28.02 -9.36
CA PHE A 156 33.71 28.46 -10.71
C PHE A 156 32.51 29.41 -10.62
N CYS A 157 32.60 30.39 -9.71
CA CYS A 157 31.60 31.43 -9.59
C CYS A 157 31.50 32.23 -10.89
N HIS A 158 30.27 32.47 -11.35
CA HIS A 158 30.07 33.23 -12.58
C HIS A 158 30.43 34.70 -12.35
N GLN A 159 30.96 35.37 -13.38
CA GLN A 159 31.38 36.77 -13.29
C GLN A 159 30.24 37.69 -12.79
N GLU A 160 29.03 37.52 -13.33
CA GLU A 160 27.84 38.28 -12.93
C GLU A 160 27.36 37.98 -11.51
N GLU A 161 27.74 36.83 -10.95
CA GLU A 161 27.33 36.39 -9.61
C GLU A 161 28.44 36.59 -8.56
N SER A 162 29.61 37.08 -8.95
CA SER A 162 30.80 37.20 -8.09
C SER A 162 30.58 38.05 -6.83
N ASN A 163 29.70 39.04 -6.91
CA ASN A 163 29.35 39.93 -5.80
C ASN A 163 28.29 39.33 -4.85
N TRP A 164 27.95 38.04 -4.97
CA TRP A 164 26.96 37.42 -4.09
C TRP A 164 27.23 37.54 -2.58
N PRO A 165 28.49 37.64 -2.07
CA PRO A 165 28.72 37.89 -0.65
C PRO A 165 28.15 39.24 -0.16
N LEU A 166 27.91 40.18 -1.07
CA LEU A 166 27.33 41.50 -0.81
C LEU A 166 25.81 41.55 -1.07
N SER A 167 25.20 40.40 -1.39
CA SER A 167 23.75 40.32 -1.62
C SER A 167 22.94 40.50 -0.34
N GLU A 168 21.64 40.79 -0.49
CA GLU A 168 20.70 40.91 0.62
C GLU A 168 20.64 39.66 1.51
N GLY A 169 20.28 39.84 2.79
CA GLY A 169 20.44 38.80 3.81
C GLY A 169 19.79 37.46 3.50
N LYS A 170 18.68 37.43 2.75
CA LYS A 170 18.01 36.18 2.35
C LYS A 170 18.82 35.40 1.30
N ALA A 171 19.24 36.06 0.22
CA ALA A 171 20.03 35.45 -0.85
C ALA A 171 21.40 35.00 -0.35
N LEU A 172 22.04 35.84 0.49
CA LEU A 172 23.30 35.53 1.14
C LEU A 172 23.19 34.29 2.03
N LYS A 173 22.18 34.26 2.91
CA LYS A 173 21.93 33.10 3.79
C LYS A 173 21.69 31.83 2.99
N GLN A 174 20.94 31.90 1.90
CA GLN A 174 20.68 30.72 1.07
C GLN A 174 21.99 30.13 0.51
N LYS A 175 22.90 30.97 -0.03
CA LYS A 175 24.19 30.48 -0.54
C LYS A 175 25.07 29.91 0.58
N PHE A 176 25.06 30.51 1.77
CA PHE A 176 25.76 29.95 2.93
C PHE A 176 25.18 28.60 3.37
N ASP A 177 23.85 28.49 3.44
CA ASP A 177 23.15 27.27 3.81
C ASP A 177 23.42 26.14 2.79
N GLU A 178 23.55 26.47 1.50
CA GLU A 178 23.96 25.55 0.43
C GLU A 178 25.43 25.14 0.56
N ILE A 179 26.35 26.09 0.79
CA ILE A 179 27.79 25.85 0.94
C ILE A 179 28.08 24.95 2.14
N PHE A 180 27.50 25.28 3.30
CA PHE A 180 27.70 24.52 4.54
C PHE A 180 26.78 23.30 4.67
N SER A 181 25.85 23.10 3.72
CA SER A 181 24.88 22.00 3.75
C SER A 181 24.08 21.92 5.06
N ALA A 182 23.91 23.04 5.76
CA ALA A 182 23.26 23.13 7.07
C ALA A 182 21.76 22.77 6.98
N THR A 183 21.16 22.93 5.79
CA THR A 183 19.75 22.59 5.52
C THR A 183 19.41 21.13 5.81
N ARG A 184 20.37 20.19 5.65
CA ARG A 184 20.13 18.77 5.94
C ARG A 184 19.95 18.53 7.43
N TYR A 185 20.80 19.15 8.27
CA TYR A 185 20.69 19.06 9.71
C TYR A 185 19.43 19.73 10.23
N ILE A 186 19.07 20.90 9.68
CA ILE A 186 17.84 21.62 10.03
C ILE A 186 16.61 20.75 9.72
N LYS A 187 16.56 20.09 8.56
CA LYS A 187 15.48 19.17 8.21
C LYS A 187 15.36 17.99 9.19
N VAL A 188 16.48 17.39 9.57
CA VAL A 188 16.48 16.28 10.54
C VAL A 188 15.96 16.77 11.90
N LEU A 189 16.42 17.92 12.39
CA LEU A 189 15.93 18.50 13.64
C LEU A 189 14.42 18.78 13.60
N GLU A 190 13.91 19.27 12.47
CA GLU A 190 12.48 19.51 12.30
C GLU A 190 11.67 18.21 12.33
N THR A 191 12.15 17.16 11.65
CA THR A 191 11.51 15.83 11.73
C THR A 191 11.51 15.25 13.16
N LEU A 192 12.61 15.42 13.90
CA LEU A 192 12.70 14.99 15.30
C LEU A 192 11.72 15.76 16.21
N ARG A 193 11.56 17.07 15.99
CA ARG A 193 10.58 17.88 16.72
C ARG A 193 9.15 17.40 16.46
N GLN A 194 8.81 17.11 15.21
CA GLN A 194 7.50 16.59 14.84
C GLN A 194 7.22 15.22 15.46
N LEU A 195 8.21 14.31 15.44
CA LEU A 195 8.09 13.00 16.09
C LEU A 195 7.89 13.12 17.60
N ARG A 196 8.66 13.99 18.27
CA ARG A 196 8.51 14.24 19.70
C ARG A 196 7.12 14.77 20.05
N LEU A 197 6.58 15.68 19.24
CA LEU A 197 5.23 16.24 19.45
C LEU A 197 4.16 15.15 19.30
N LYS A 198 4.25 14.32 18.26
CA LYS A 198 3.32 13.19 18.04
C LYS A 198 3.36 12.23 19.22
N GLN A 199 4.55 11.80 19.65
CA GLN A 199 4.69 10.87 20.78
C GLN A 199 4.16 11.47 22.08
N SER A 200 4.40 12.75 22.34
CA SER A 200 3.87 13.43 23.51
C SER A 200 2.34 13.46 23.53
N ASN A 201 1.69 13.64 22.38
CA ASN A 201 0.23 13.60 22.28
C ASN A 201 -0.31 12.19 22.53
N THR A 202 0.35 11.15 22.00
CA THR A 202 -0.01 9.75 22.27
C THR A 202 0.10 9.43 23.76
N VAL A 203 1.19 9.84 24.43
CA VAL A 203 1.37 9.64 25.87
C VAL A 203 0.24 10.30 26.66
N LYS A 204 -0.15 11.54 26.31
CA LYS A 204 -1.29 12.23 26.96
C LYS A 204 -2.62 11.48 26.77
N ALA A 205 -2.88 10.97 25.57
CA ALA A 205 -4.08 10.18 25.29
C ALA A 205 -4.11 8.90 26.13
N CYS A 206 -3.02 8.13 26.16
CA CYS A 206 -2.91 6.92 26.98
C CYS A 206 -3.02 7.22 28.48
N GLN A 207 -2.47 8.34 28.96
CA GLN A 207 -2.63 8.75 30.36
C GLN A 207 -4.08 9.06 30.73
N MET A 208 -4.83 9.73 29.85
CA MET A 208 -6.26 9.97 30.05
C MET A 208 -7.05 8.65 30.06
N GLU A 209 -6.79 7.77 29.09
CA GLU A 209 -7.43 6.46 29.00
C GLU A 209 -7.16 5.60 30.25
N LEU A 210 -5.90 5.58 30.71
CA LEU A 210 -5.52 4.87 31.94
C LEU A 210 -6.26 5.40 33.17
N LYS A 211 -6.51 6.71 33.25
CA LYS A 211 -7.33 7.31 34.32
C LYS A 211 -8.76 6.80 34.28
N TYR A 212 -9.39 6.74 33.10
CA TYR A 212 -10.75 6.21 32.94
C TYR A 212 -10.82 4.71 33.24
N LEU A 213 -9.86 3.93 32.75
CA LEU A 213 -9.78 2.49 33.01
C LEU A 213 -9.62 2.20 34.50
N LYS A 214 -8.82 3.00 35.22
CA LYS A 214 -8.68 2.89 36.67
C LYS A 214 -10.00 3.16 37.39
N GLN A 215 -10.71 4.23 37.03
CA GLN A 215 -12.03 4.53 37.60
C GLN A 215 -13.06 3.43 37.31
N ASN A 216 -13.06 2.87 36.10
CA ASN A 216 -13.96 1.77 35.74
C ASN A 216 -13.63 0.50 36.54
N LYS A 217 -12.35 0.20 36.76
CA LYS A 217 -11.92 -0.92 37.61
C LYS A 217 -12.38 -0.74 39.05
N GLU A 218 -12.21 0.46 39.61
CA GLU A 218 -12.66 0.78 40.98
C GLU A 218 -14.18 0.60 41.11
N LYS A 219 -14.97 1.16 40.19
CA LYS A 219 -16.44 0.97 40.17
C LYS A 219 -16.85 -0.50 40.02
N ALA A 220 -16.17 -1.26 39.15
CA ALA A 220 -16.45 -2.68 38.97
C ALA A 220 -16.18 -3.47 40.27
N GLN A 221 -15.12 -3.10 41.00
CA GLN A 221 -14.82 -3.70 42.30
C GLN A 221 -15.90 -3.36 43.34
N GLU A 222 -16.32 -2.09 43.43
CA GLU A 222 -17.39 -1.67 44.34
C GLU A 222 -18.70 -2.43 44.09
N ILE A 223 -19.10 -2.58 42.82
CA ILE A 223 -20.31 -3.34 42.44
C ILE A 223 -20.16 -4.81 42.84
N LYS A 224 -18.98 -5.40 42.62
CA LYS A 224 -18.72 -6.80 42.97
C LYS A 224 -18.81 -7.03 44.49
N ASP A 225 -18.26 -6.12 45.29
CA ASP A 225 -18.30 -6.20 46.75
C ASP A 225 -19.74 -6.01 47.27
N LEU A 226 -20.50 -5.10 46.65
CA LEU A 226 -21.92 -4.91 46.95
C LEU A 226 -22.74 -6.17 46.61
N LEU A 227 -22.50 -6.78 45.45
CA LEU A 227 -23.17 -8.01 45.02
C LEU A 227 -22.93 -9.13 46.05
N SER A 228 -21.67 -9.35 46.43
CA SER A 228 -21.31 -10.37 47.44
C SER A 228 -22.01 -10.13 48.78
N THR A 229 -22.08 -8.87 49.22
CA THR A 229 -22.78 -8.49 50.45
C THR A 229 -24.28 -8.77 50.35
N LYS A 230 -24.90 -8.48 49.20
CA LYS A 230 -26.33 -8.70 48.95
C LYS A 230 -26.66 -10.18 48.84
N GLU A 231 -25.80 -10.98 48.23
CA GLU A 231 -25.94 -12.44 48.17
C GLU A 231 -25.88 -13.05 49.57
N ALA A 232 -24.96 -12.60 50.43
CA ALA A 232 -24.88 -13.04 51.82
C ALA A 232 -26.14 -12.66 52.62
N GLN A 233 -26.66 -11.45 52.44
CA GLN A 233 -27.92 -11.01 53.06
C GLN A 233 -29.12 -11.86 52.57
N LEU A 234 -29.18 -12.16 51.28
CA LEU A 234 -30.23 -13.00 50.70
C LEU A 234 -30.17 -14.43 51.26
N ALA A 235 -28.98 -15.00 51.37
CA ALA A 235 -28.78 -16.33 51.96
C ALA A 235 -29.26 -16.38 53.42
N ALA A 236 -28.87 -15.40 54.23
CA ALA A 236 -29.32 -15.29 55.61
C ALA A 236 -30.85 -15.10 55.73
N SER A 237 -31.44 -14.29 54.85
CA SER A 237 -32.90 -14.10 54.81
C SER A 237 -33.64 -15.38 54.43
N LYS A 238 -33.13 -16.15 53.46
CA LYS A 238 -33.71 -17.44 53.07
C LYS A 238 -33.66 -18.44 54.22
N GLU A 239 -32.54 -18.50 54.94
CA GLU A 239 -32.42 -19.36 56.11
C GLU A 239 -33.41 -18.96 57.21
N SER A 240 -33.60 -17.65 57.44
CA SER A 240 -34.60 -17.16 58.39
C SER A 240 -36.03 -17.52 57.99
N VAL A 241 -36.37 -17.44 56.69
CA VAL A 241 -37.69 -17.83 56.19
C VAL A 241 -37.91 -19.32 56.41
N GLN A 242 -36.97 -20.18 56.01
CA GLN A 242 -37.07 -21.63 56.27
C GLN A 242 -37.23 -21.94 57.77
N ARG A 243 -36.51 -21.22 58.63
CA ARG A 243 -36.60 -21.39 60.08
C ARG A 243 -38.00 -21.02 60.59
N ILE A 244 -38.59 -19.93 60.11
CA ILE A 244 -39.96 -19.51 60.48
C ILE A 244 -40.98 -20.52 59.94
N GLU A 245 -40.87 -20.93 58.68
CA GLU A 245 -41.74 -21.95 58.08
C GLU A 245 -41.71 -23.26 58.88
N SER A 246 -40.53 -23.72 59.31
CA SER A 246 -40.40 -24.91 60.15
C SER A 246 -41.05 -24.80 61.53
N GLN A 247 -41.28 -23.57 62.02
CA GLN A 247 -41.99 -23.30 63.26
C GLN A 247 -43.51 -23.19 63.08
N ILE A 248 -43.99 -22.91 61.86
CA ILE A 248 -45.42 -22.80 61.56
C ILE A 248 -46.07 -24.19 61.59
N ASP A 249 -45.47 -25.20 60.95
CA ASP A 249 -45.99 -26.58 60.91
C ASP A 249 -46.42 -27.14 62.30
N PRO A 250 -45.59 -27.11 63.37
CA PRO A 250 -46.00 -27.61 64.67
C PRO A 250 -47.08 -26.75 65.33
N LEU A 251 -47.14 -25.44 65.02
CA LEU A 251 -48.19 -24.56 65.53
C LEU A 251 -49.53 -24.85 64.84
N GLU A 252 -49.54 -25.05 63.52
CA GLU A 252 -50.73 -25.44 62.77
C GLU A 252 -51.27 -26.80 63.23
N ASN A 253 -50.39 -27.79 63.40
CA ASN A 253 -50.77 -29.09 63.95
C ASN A 253 -51.39 -28.97 65.35
N ARG A 254 -50.78 -28.15 66.23
CA ARG A 254 -51.31 -27.91 67.57
C ARG A 254 -52.64 -27.14 67.54
N LEU A 255 -52.85 -26.27 66.56
CA LEU A 255 -54.09 -25.52 66.39
C LEU A 255 -55.22 -26.46 65.92
N ASN A 256 -54.93 -27.36 64.99
CA ASN A 256 -55.84 -28.43 64.57
C ASN A 256 -56.22 -29.35 65.74
N ASP A 257 -55.24 -29.78 66.55
CA ASP A 257 -55.51 -30.60 67.75
C ASP A 257 -56.42 -29.88 68.74
N ILE A 258 -56.23 -28.58 68.95
CA ILE A 258 -57.07 -27.77 69.82
C ILE A 258 -58.49 -27.67 69.24
N ASP A 259 -58.63 -27.45 67.93
CA ASP A 259 -59.94 -27.33 67.26
C ASP A 259 -60.72 -28.65 67.31
N ASP A 260 -60.05 -29.78 67.08
CA ASP A 260 -60.63 -31.12 67.24
C ASP A 260 -61.12 -31.37 68.67
N ASN A 261 -60.32 -30.95 69.66
CA ASN A 261 -60.69 -31.07 71.07
C ASN A 261 -61.86 -30.13 71.43
N LEU A 262 -61.88 -28.91 70.90
CA LEU A 262 -63.00 -27.99 71.05
C LEU A 262 -64.27 -28.58 70.44
N GLY A 263 -64.18 -29.19 69.27
CA GLY A 263 -65.30 -29.90 68.63
C GLY A 263 -65.85 -31.05 69.49
N LYS A 264 -64.98 -31.80 70.17
CA LYS A 264 -65.39 -32.84 71.14
C LYS A 264 -66.07 -32.23 72.36
N VAL A 265 -65.53 -31.15 72.91
CA VAL A 265 -66.11 -30.45 74.06
C VAL A 265 -67.48 -29.87 73.72
N MET A 266 -67.64 -29.26 72.55
CA MET A 266 -68.92 -28.74 72.08
C MET A 266 -69.98 -29.83 71.92
N LYS A 267 -69.59 -31.02 71.43
CA LYS A 267 -70.50 -32.18 71.38
C LYS A 267 -70.93 -32.61 72.78
N LEU A 268 -69.99 -32.74 73.71
CA LEU A 268 -70.29 -33.09 75.10
C LEU A 268 -71.17 -32.04 75.79
N ASP A 269 -70.94 -30.75 75.56
CA ASP A 269 -71.77 -29.67 76.12
C ASP A 269 -73.20 -29.72 75.55
N ASN A 270 -73.35 -30.00 74.26
CA ASN A 270 -74.67 -30.20 73.65
C ASN A 270 -75.37 -31.44 74.21
N ASP A 271 -74.64 -32.55 74.40
CA ASP A 271 -75.19 -33.77 75.00
C ASP A 271 -75.63 -33.53 76.45
N ILE A 272 -74.82 -32.81 77.24
CA ILE A 272 -75.16 -32.41 78.61
C ILE A 272 -76.44 -31.54 78.61
N LYS A 273 -76.51 -30.52 77.76
CA LYS A 273 -77.70 -29.66 77.64
C LYS A 273 -78.94 -30.46 77.27
N THR A 274 -78.81 -31.42 76.36
CA THR A 274 -79.91 -32.28 75.91
C THR A 274 -80.38 -33.21 77.03
N LEU A 275 -79.44 -33.79 77.79
CA LEU A 275 -79.74 -34.64 78.93
C LEU A 275 -80.34 -33.86 80.10
N ASP A 276 -79.85 -32.64 80.37
CA ASP A 276 -80.36 -31.77 81.43
C ASP A 276 -81.78 -31.27 81.11
N SER A 277 -82.03 -30.87 79.86
CA SER A 277 -83.39 -30.53 79.40
C SER A 277 -84.33 -31.72 79.52
N ARG A 278 -83.87 -32.92 79.17
CA ARG A 278 -84.66 -34.15 79.29
C ARG A 278 -84.93 -34.52 80.74
N LYS A 279 -83.95 -34.32 81.64
CA LYS A 279 -84.10 -34.52 83.07
C LYS A 279 -85.14 -33.55 83.65
N LYS A 280 -85.01 -32.25 83.36
CA LYS A 280 -85.98 -31.22 83.78
C LYS A 280 -87.38 -31.55 83.31
N GLN A 281 -87.53 -31.97 82.05
CA GLN A 281 -88.81 -32.35 81.50
C GLN A 281 -89.40 -33.57 82.22
N MET A 282 -88.61 -34.61 82.50
CA MET A 282 -89.09 -35.75 83.29
C MET A 282 -89.43 -35.38 84.74
N GLU A 283 -88.68 -34.46 85.37
CA GLU A 283 -88.98 -33.95 86.71
C GLU A 283 -90.28 -33.11 86.73
N ASP A 284 -90.49 -32.28 85.71
CA ASP A 284 -91.72 -31.50 85.56
C ASP A 284 -92.90 -32.41 85.23
N ASP A 285 -92.76 -33.40 84.35
CA ASP A 285 -93.78 -34.40 84.05
C ASP A 285 -94.16 -35.21 85.31
N ASN A 286 -93.18 -35.63 86.13
CA ASN A 286 -93.45 -36.32 87.39
C ASN A 286 -94.19 -35.43 88.39
N ARG A 287 -93.78 -34.17 88.52
CA ARG A 287 -94.41 -33.19 89.41
C ARG A 287 -95.83 -32.87 88.94
N GLU A 288 -96.04 -32.76 87.64
CA GLU A 288 -97.34 -32.53 87.02
C GLU A 288 -98.26 -33.76 87.15
N LEU A 289 -97.72 -34.98 87.10
CA LEU A 289 -98.44 -36.23 87.39
C LEU A 289 -98.82 -36.36 88.89
N GLU A 290 -97.94 -35.94 89.80
CA GLU A 290 -98.20 -35.90 91.24
C GLU A 290 -99.24 -34.82 91.61
N GLU A 291 -99.21 -33.65 90.96
CA GLU A 291 -100.15 -32.54 91.23
C GLU A 291 -101.51 -32.69 90.51
N LYS A 292 -101.59 -33.39 89.37
CA LYS A 292 -102.85 -33.58 88.61
C LYS A 292 -103.62 -34.85 88.94
N MET A 293 -103.08 -35.74 89.77
CA MET A 293 -103.81 -36.91 90.26
C MET A 293 -104.72 -36.56 91.44
N GLU A 294 -105.76 -35.75 91.21
CA GLU A 294 -106.82 -35.49 92.21
C GLU A 294 -108.23 -35.94 91.80
N GLN A 295 -108.49 -36.31 90.52
CA GLN A 295 -109.75 -36.95 90.14
C GLN A 295 -109.60 -37.99 89.02
N VAL A 296 -109.99 -39.23 89.34
CA VAL A 296 -110.26 -40.31 88.37
C VAL A 296 -111.46 -39.89 87.53
N PHE A 297 -111.30 -39.90 86.21
CA PHE A 297 -112.39 -39.64 85.26
C PHE A 297 -113.50 -40.69 85.45
N GLN A 298 -114.66 -40.26 85.97
CA GLN A 298 -115.88 -41.05 86.05
C GLN A 298 -116.86 -40.56 84.99
N GLY A 299 -116.78 -41.15 83.79
CA GLY A 299 -117.68 -40.90 82.67
C GLY A 299 -117.64 -42.07 81.69
N LYS A 300 -118.68 -42.23 80.86
CA LYS A 300 -118.76 -43.32 79.86
C LYS A 300 -117.88 -43.01 78.64
N ASP A 301 -117.23 -44.05 78.11
CA ASP A 301 -116.23 -44.03 77.01
C ASP A 301 -116.63 -43.22 75.77
N GLU A 302 -117.92 -43.15 75.45
CA GLU A 302 -118.42 -42.53 74.22
C GLU A 302 -118.23 -41.00 74.18
N GLN A 303 -118.23 -40.31 75.32
CA GLN A 303 -117.99 -38.86 75.39
C GLN A 303 -116.49 -38.50 75.38
N LEU A 304 -115.63 -39.41 75.82
CA LEU A 304 -114.16 -39.26 75.78
C LEU A 304 -113.63 -39.47 74.35
N GLN A 305 -114.25 -40.39 73.59
CA GLN A 305 -113.91 -40.67 72.20
C GLN A 305 -114.13 -39.45 71.28
N GLU A 306 -115.16 -38.63 71.54
CA GLU A 306 -115.52 -37.47 70.70
C GLU A 306 -114.61 -36.26 70.97
N MET A 307 -114.23 -36.00 72.23
CA MET A 307 -113.21 -35.01 72.58
C MET A 307 -111.81 -35.41 72.10
N TYR A 308 -111.46 -36.71 72.17
CA TYR A 308 -110.19 -37.24 71.68
C TYR A 308 -110.06 -37.12 70.16
N GLN A 309 -111.13 -37.37 69.40
CA GLN A 309 -111.13 -37.21 67.94
C GLN A 309 -111.05 -35.74 67.49
N ASN A 310 -111.67 -34.81 68.22
CA ASN A 310 -111.54 -33.38 67.95
C ASN A 310 -110.14 -32.85 68.29
N HIS A 311 -109.53 -33.32 69.39
CA HIS A 311 -108.16 -32.95 69.75
C HIS A 311 -107.12 -33.55 68.79
N GLN A 312 -107.28 -34.80 68.35
CA GLN A 312 -106.42 -35.41 67.33
C GLN A 312 -106.44 -34.67 65.99
N ARG A 313 -107.57 -34.04 65.61
CA ARG A 313 -107.62 -33.18 64.42
C ARG A 313 -106.75 -31.93 64.59
N THR A 314 -106.85 -31.25 65.73
CA THR A 314 -106.07 -30.04 66.00
C THR A 314 -104.57 -30.31 66.10
N VAL A 315 -104.18 -31.45 66.70
CA VAL A 315 -102.78 -31.88 66.79
C VAL A 315 -102.22 -32.20 65.41
N ARG A 316 -102.93 -32.97 64.57
CA ARG A 316 -102.51 -33.25 63.18
C ARG A 316 -102.37 -31.98 62.33
N GLU A 317 -103.20 -30.96 62.58
CA GLU A 317 -103.12 -29.67 61.89
C GLU A 317 -101.91 -28.84 62.34
N LYS A 318 -101.57 -28.86 63.64
CA LYS A 318 -100.38 -28.17 64.16
C LYS A 318 -99.07 -28.89 63.81
N GLU A 319 -99.05 -30.22 63.79
CA GLU A 319 -97.89 -31.00 63.30
C GLU A 319 -97.64 -30.77 61.81
N ARG A 320 -98.71 -30.67 61.00
CA ARG A 320 -98.59 -30.24 59.60
C ARG A 320 -97.97 -28.85 59.49
N ARG A 321 -98.46 -27.88 60.26
CA ARG A 321 -97.90 -26.51 60.29
C ARG A 321 -96.45 -26.46 60.77
N LEU A 322 -96.07 -27.27 61.74
CA LEU A 322 -94.69 -27.35 62.22
C LEU A 322 -93.76 -27.91 61.13
N THR A 323 -94.20 -28.96 60.44
CA THR A 323 -93.46 -29.56 59.33
C THR A 323 -93.32 -28.60 58.15
N GLU A 324 -94.37 -27.81 57.87
CA GLU A 324 -94.33 -26.73 56.88
C GLU A 324 -93.37 -25.62 57.31
N CYS A 325 -93.44 -25.13 58.55
CA CYS A 325 -92.50 -24.12 59.05
C CYS A 325 -91.04 -24.60 59.08
N GLN A 326 -90.76 -25.86 59.40
CA GLN A 326 -89.41 -26.42 59.35
C GLN A 326 -88.89 -26.54 57.91
N ARG A 327 -89.75 -26.96 56.97
CA ARG A 327 -89.41 -26.95 55.54
C ARG A 327 -89.16 -25.54 55.04
N ASP A 328 -89.94 -24.56 55.48
CA ASP A 328 -89.74 -23.15 55.12
C ASP A 328 -88.45 -22.59 55.73
N LEU A 329 -88.10 -22.97 56.97
CA LEU A 329 -86.83 -22.59 57.61
C LEU A 329 -85.62 -23.20 56.88
N GLU A 330 -85.67 -24.48 56.53
CA GLU A 330 -84.60 -25.11 55.73
C GLU A 330 -84.52 -24.55 54.32
N ARG A 331 -85.67 -24.19 53.72
CA ARG A 331 -85.72 -23.53 52.41
C ARG A 331 -85.08 -22.15 52.48
N ALA A 332 -85.44 -21.35 53.48
CA ALA A 332 -84.84 -20.05 53.75
C ALA A 332 -83.33 -20.17 54.07
N GLY A 333 -82.91 -21.18 54.82
CA GLY A 333 -81.49 -21.46 55.11
C GLY A 333 -80.69 -21.81 53.85
N ARG A 334 -81.24 -22.67 52.98
CA ARG A 334 -80.66 -22.97 51.66
C ARG A 334 -80.61 -21.75 50.75
N GLU A 335 -81.67 -20.94 50.75
CA GLU A 335 -81.73 -19.66 50.02
C GLU A 335 -80.64 -18.70 50.53
N CYS A 336 -80.45 -18.58 51.84
CA CYS A 336 -79.44 -17.73 52.45
C CYS A 336 -78.02 -18.18 52.10
N GLN A 337 -77.74 -19.48 52.16
CA GLN A 337 -76.45 -20.03 51.72
C GLN A 337 -76.20 -19.79 50.22
N ARG A 338 -77.24 -19.96 49.38
CA ARG A 338 -77.17 -19.67 47.95
C ARG A 338 -76.88 -18.19 47.69
N MET A 339 -77.55 -17.28 48.40
CA MET A 339 -77.32 -15.84 48.29
C MET A 339 -75.93 -15.43 48.78
N ASN A 340 -75.40 -16.06 49.82
CA ASN A 340 -74.03 -15.79 50.30
C ASN A 340 -72.96 -16.27 49.30
N ARG A 341 -73.16 -17.42 48.65
CA ARG A 341 -72.29 -17.86 47.54
C ARG A 341 -72.33 -16.87 46.38
N LEU A 342 -73.55 -16.49 45.96
CA LEU A 342 -73.73 -15.49 44.89
C LEU A 342 -73.06 -14.15 45.24
N LYS A 343 -73.19 -13.69 46.49
CA LYS A 343 -72.52 -12.49 46.98
C LYS A 343 -70.99 -12.62 46.92
N SER A 344 -70.44 -13.77 47.32
CA SER A 344 -69.00 -14.03 47.25
C SER A 344 -68.49 -14.02 45.81
N ASP A 345 -69.22 -14.67 44.90
CA ASP A 345 -68.87 -14.71 43.47
C ASP A 345 -68.92 -13.31 42.85
N LEU A 346 -69.96 -12.52 43.18
CA LEU A 346 -70.10 -11.14 42.72
C LEU A 346 -68.99 -10.22 43.28
N LEU A 347 -68.51 -10.44 44.51
CA LEU A 347 -67.39 -9.68 45.08
C LEU A 347 -66.07 -10.00 44.37
N ILE A 348 -65.84 -11.26 43.98
CA ILE A 348 -64.66 -11.67 43.19
C ILE A 348 -64.72 -11.04 41.80
N GLU A 349 -65.88 -11.10 41.13
CA GLU A 349 -66.12 -10.42 39.85
C GLU A 349 -65.90 -8.91 39.95
N GLN A 350 -66.40 -8.26 41.00
CA GLN A 350 -66.18 -6.84 41.25
C GLN A 350 -64.69 -6.52 41.41
N GLY A 351 -63.95 -7.32 42.19
CA GLY A 351 -62.51 -7.15 42.37
C GLY A 351 -61.74 -7.30 41.05
N ARG A 352 -62.09 -8.29 40.24
CA ARG A 352 -61.51 -8.51 38.91
C ARG A 352 -61.79 -7.35 37.96
N LEU A 353 -63.04 -6.88 37.89
CA LEU A 353 -63.43 -5.75 37.04
C LEU A 353 -62.76 -4.45 37.50
N GLN A 354 -62.59 -4.25 38.81
CA GLN A 354 -61.87 -3.09 39.34
C GLN A 354 -60.38 -3.12 38.95
N MET A 355 -59.71 -4.27 39.07
CA MET A 355 -58.31 -4.40 38.61
C MET A 355 -58.17 -4.11 37.11
N GLU A 356 -59.09 -4.61 36.29
CA GLU A 356 -59.05 -4.37 34.85
C GLU A 356 -59.31 -2.89 34.51
N ALA A 357 -60.21 -2.22 35.23
CA ALA A 357 -60.45 -0.79 35.10
C ALA A 357 -59.21 0.04 35.50
N ASP A 358 -58.57 -0.29 36.62
CA ASP A 358 -57.35 0.39 37.08
C ASP A 358 -56.20 0.18 36.09
N ARG A 359 -56.07 -1.02 35.53
CA ARG A 359 -55.09 -1.35 34.49
C ARG A 359 -55.35 -0.55 33.21
N GLN A 360 -56.59 -0.46 32.75
CA GLN A 360 -56.96 0.34 31.59
C GLN A 360 -56.67 1.84 31.82
N ALA A 361 -56.96 2.37 33.01
CA ALA A 361 -56.62 3.75 33.36
C ALA A 361 -55.11 4.01 33.32
N SER A 362 -54.30 3.06 33.81
CA SER A 362 -52.84 3.12 33.71
C SER A 362 -52.35 3.10 32.25
N HIS A 363 -52.92 2.22 31.42
CA HIS A 363 -52.58 2.14 29.99
C HIS A 363 -52.91 3.43 29.23
N VAL A 364 -54.07 4.05 29.48
CA VAL A 364 -54.45 5.34 28.89
C VAL A 364 -53.45 6.43 29.30
N LYS A 365 -53.09 6.49 30.59
CA LYS A 365 -52.11 7.46 31.10
C LYS A 365 -50.74 7.29 30.44
N ASN A 366 -50.26 6.05 30.29
CA ASN A 366 -48.98 5.76 29.65
C ASN A 366 -48.99 6.09 28.15
N ARG A 367 -50.05 5.72 27.44
CA ARG A 367 -50.25 6.05 26.02
C ARG A 367 -50.20 7.56 25.81
N ASP A 368 -50.94 8.32 26.61
CA ASP A 368 -51.02 9.77 26.46
C ASP A 368 -49.70 10.46 26.83
N ALA A 369 -48.95 9.94 27.82
CA ALA A 369 -47.60 10.42 28.10
C ALA A 369 -46.64 10.19 26.93
N GLN A 370 -46.69 9.01 26.29
CA GLN A 370 -45.86 8.68 25.14
C GLN A 370 -46.21 9.56 23.93
N VAL A 371 -47.49 9.70 23.60
CA VAL A 371 -47.95 10.57 22.50
C VAL A 371 -47.49 12.00 22.71
N LYS A 372 -47.64 12.54 23.93
CA LYS A 372 -47.17 13.90 24.26
C LYS A 372 -45.65 14.06 24.10
N SER A 373 -44.87 13.10 24.60
CA SER A 373 -43.41 13.13 24.48
C SER A 373 -42.93 13.09 23.02
N LEU A 374 -43.56 12.22 22.21
CA LEU A 374 -43.18 12.04 20.81
C LEU A 374 -43.66 13.21 19.95
N ALA A 375 -44.86 13.74 20.21
CA ALA A 375 -45.34 14.96 19.57
C ALA A 375 -44.44 16.15 19.86
N SER A 376 -44.00 16.33 21.11
CA SER A 376 -43.05 17.40 21.47
C SER A 376 -41.70 17.23 20.79
N TYR A 377 -41.16 16.01 20.72
CA TYR A 377 -39.90 15.72 20.02
C TYR A 377 -40.00 15.99 18.51
N LEU A 378 -41.15 15.68 17.91
CA LEU A 378 -41.41 15.89 16.49
C LEU A 378 -41.95 17.30 16.18
N GLU A 379 -42.05 18.19 17.16
CA GLU A 379 -42.61 19.55 17.01
C GLU A 379 -44.02 19.55 16.38
N MET A 380 -44.86 18.61 16.82
CA MET A 380 -46.23 18.44 16.33
C MET A 380 -47.22 19.18 17.24
N GLU A 381 -47.95 20.13 16.66
CA GLU A 381 -48.95 20.92 17.39
C GLU A 381 -50.25 20.14 17.63
N GLY A 382 -50.93 20.43 18.75
CA GLY A 382 -52.25 19.89 19.07
C GLY A 382 -52.28 18.68 20.02
N TYR A 383 -51.13 18.26 20.56
CA TYR A 383 -50.99 17.10 21.46
C TYR A 383 -50.45 17.45 22.86
N ASP A 384 -50.62 18.70 23.31
CA ASP A 384 -50.07 19.17 24.60
C ASP A 384 -50.91 18.78 25.82
N ARG A 385 -52.19 18.50 25.62
CA ARG A 385 -53.18 18.24 26.69
C ARG A 385 -53.81 16.86 26.54
N ALA A 386 -53.48 15.98 27.47
CA ALA A 386 -54.14 14.70 27.69
C ALA A 386 -55.45 14.88 28.51
N PRO A 387 -56.43 13.96 28.42
CA PRO A 387 -56.39 12.69 27.67
C PRO A 387 -56.75 12.85 26.19
N PHE A 388 -56.17 12.00 25.34
CA PHE A 388 -56.43 12.03 23.89
C PHE A 388 -57.63 11.16 23.50
N ASN A 389 -58.48 11.71 22.62
CA ASN A 389 -59.56 10.94 22.01
C ASN A 389 -59.08 10.14 20.79
N GLU A 390 -59.91 9.18 20.37
CA GLU A 390 -59.63 8.28 19.22
C GLU A 390 -59.22 9.04 17.95
N ARG A 391 -59.88 10.16 17.65
CA ARG A 391 -59.61 10.97 16.46
C ARG A 391 -58.25 11.65 16.52
N GLN A 392 -57.88 12.18 17.69
CA GLN A 392 -56.56 12.77 17.92
C GLN A 392 -55.46 11.71 17.77
N LEU A 393 -55.65 10.50 18.30
CA LEU A 393 -54.67 9.43 18.17
C LEU A 393 -54.51 8.93 16.74
N GLN A 394 -55.61 8.78 16.00
CA GLN A 394 -55.57 8.42 14.58
C GLN A 394 -54.89 9.51 13.75
N SER A 395 -55.18 10.79 14.04
CA SER A 395 -54.52 11.92 13.40
C SER A 395 -53.02 11.94 13.72
N PHE A 396 -52.63 11.71 14.97
CA PHE A 396 -51.23 11.61 15.40
C PHE A 396 -50.50 10.52 14.65
N HIS A 397 -51.06 9.30 14.65
CA HIS A 397 -50.47 8.17 13.96
C HIS A 397 -50.29 8.42 12.46
N ARG A 398 -51.29 9.01 11.81
CA ARG A 398 -51.22 9.38 10.39
C ARG A 398 -50.12 10.40 10.12
N GLN A 399 -50.04 11.47 10.90
CA GLN A 399 -49.04 12.52 10.72
C GLN A 399 -47.61 12.02 10.98
N VAL A 400 -47.42 11.16 12.00
CA VAL A 400 -46.12 10.53 12.27
C VAL A 400 -45.72 9.62 11.12
N LYS A 401 -46.66 8.82 10.60
CA LYS A 401 -46.42 7.92 9.47
C LYS A 401 -46.08 8.67 8.19
N GLU A 402 -46.83 9.72 7.87
CA GLU A 402 -46.57 10.59 6.71
C GLU A 402 -45.19 11.24 6.80
N ARG A 403 -44.79 11.72 7.99
CA ARG A 403 -43.45 12.29 8.19
C ARG A 403 -42.35 11.23 8.06
N GLN A 404 -42.59 10.02 8.56
CA GLN A 404 -41.68 8.89 8.40
C GLN A 404 -41.51 8.53 6.91
N ASP A 405 -42.62 8.40 6.18
CA ASP A 405 -42.62 8.06 4.76
C ASP A 405 -41.88 9.13 3.94
N ASN A 406 -42.11 10.43 4.23
CA ASN A 406 -41.39 11.53 3.60
C ASN A 406 -39.87 11.50 3.86
N GLN A 407 -39.45 11.15 5.09
CA GLN A 407 -38.03 11.00 5.43
C GLN A 407 -37.40 9.81 4.72
N ILE A 408 -38.12 8.68 4.61
CA ILE A 408 -37.68 7.50 3.86
C ILE A 408 -37.52 7.84 2.37
N GLU A 409 -38.48 8.57 1.78
CA GLU A 409 -38.40 8.97 0.38
C GLU A 409 -37.24 9.94 0.13
N ALA A 410 -37.02 10.92 1.02
CA ALA A 410 -35.89 11.84 0.95
C ALA A 410 -34.54 11.09 1.04
N LEU A 411 -34.43 10.13 1.96
CA LEU A 411 -33.25 9.27 2.09
C LEU A 411 -32.99 8.48 0.80
N ASN A 412 -34.03 7.86 0.24
CA ASN A 412 -33.93 7.08 -0.99
C ASN A 412 -33.48 7.93 -2.18
N LYS A 413 -34.00 9.16 -2.33
CA LYS A 413 -33.55 10.10 -3.37
C LYS A 413 -32.07 10.43 -3.24
N VAL A 414 -31.60 10.73 -2.01
CA VAL A 414 -30.18 11.01 -1.76
C VAL A 414 -29.31 9.78 -2.05
N MET A 415 -29.77 8.57 -1.70
CA MET A 415 -29.06 7.33 -2.00
C MET A 415 -28.90 7.10 -3.50
N VAL A 416 -29.98 7.28 -4.28
CA VAL A 416 -29.93 7.14 -5.74
C VAL A 416 -28.98 8.17 -6.35
N ASP A 417 -29.06 9.44 -5.96
CA ASP A 417 -28.15 10.49 -6.43
C ASP A 417 -26.67 10.19 -6.14
N LEU A 418 -26.38 9.64 -4.96
CA LEU A 418 -25.02 9.25 -4.58
C LEU A 418 -24.52 8.07 -5.40
N GLN A 419 -25.39 7.08 -5.66
CA GLN A 419 -25.06 5.89 -6.45
C GLN A 419 -24.84 6.23 -7.94
N GLU A 420 -25.61 7.17 -8.49
CA GLU A 420 -25.37 7.73 -9.83
C GLU A 420 -24.04 8.49 -9.91
N LYS A 421 -23.72 9.31 -8.90
CA LYS A 421 -22.43 10.01 -8.86
C LYS A 421 -21.25 9.04 -8.71
N GLU A 422 -21.42 7.99 -7.91
CA GLU A 422 -20.41 6.94 -7.74
C GLU A 422 -20.15 6.20 -9.06
N THR A 423 -21.20 5.76 -9.75
CA THR A 423 -21.07 5.09 -11.06
C THR A 423 -20.43 6.00 -12.12
N GLN A 424 -20.78 7.29 -12.17
CA GLN A 424 -20.10 8.25 -13.06
C GLN A 424 -18.61 8.41 -12.74
N LYS A 425 -18.24 8.48 -11.45
CA LYS A 425 -16.83 8.55 -11.05
C LYS A 425 -16.09 7.26 -11.37
N GLN A 426 -16.72 6.10 -11.20
CA GLN A 426 -16.14 4.81 -11.55
C GLN A 426 -15.88 4.70 -13.05
N GLN A 427 -16.83 5.11 -13.90
CA GLN A 427 -16.63 5.18 -15.35
C GLN A 427 -15.44 6.09 -15.72
N SER A 428 -15.34 7.27 -15.10
CA SER A 428 -14.20 8.16 -15.34
C SER A 428 -12.85 7.55 -14.92
N VAL A 429 -12.83 6.74 -13.86
CA VAL A 429 -11.62 6.01 -13.42
C VAL A 429 -11.24 4.95 -14.44
N ASP A 430 -12.21 4.20 -14.95
CA ASP A 430 -11.99 3.15 -15.93
C ASP A 430 -11.49 3.73 -17.27
N ASP A 431 -12.06 4.85 -17.74
CA ASP A 431 -11.56 5.59 -18.92
C ASP A 431 -10.09 6.02 -18.77
N ILE A 432 -9.71 6.52 -17.58
CA ILE A 432 -8.34 6.92 -17.30
C ILE A 432 -7.42 5.70 -17.26
N ARG A 433 -7.90 4.59 -16.69
CA ARG A 433 -7.16 3.33 -16.62
C ARG A 433 -6.90 2.76 -18.01
N ASP A 434 -7.89 2.79 -18.91
CA ASP A 434 -7.76 2.33 -20.29
C ASP A 434 -6.80 3.21 -21.10
N LYS A 435 -6.86 4.54 -20.91
CA LYS A 435 -5.88 5.46 -21.51
C LYS A 435 -4.47 5.18 -21.01
N LYS A 436 -4.31 4.91 -19.71
CA LYS A 436 -3.01 4.59 -19.10
C LYS A 436 -2.43 3.30 -19.70
N THR A 437 -3.20 2.21 -19.73
CA THR A 437 -2.74 0.93 -20.30
C THR A 437 -2.46 1.04 -21.80
N GLY A 438 -3.26 1.82 -22.55
CA GLY A 438 -3.00 2.12 -23.96
C GLY A 438 -1.67 2.86 -24.19
N LEU A 439 -1.38 3.86 -23.35
CA LEU A 439 -0.11 4.59 -23.38
C LEU A 439 1.07 3.72 -22.97
N GLU A 440 0.92 2.86 -21.95
CA GLU A 440 1.96 1.93 -21.51
C GLU A 440 2.35 0.94 -22.62
N ARG A 441 1.37 0.34 -23.30
CA ARG A 441 1.61 -0.51 -24.48
C ARG A 441 2.31 0.24 -25.60
N THR A 442 1.93 1.50 -25.83
CA THR A 442 2.56 2.35 -26.85
C THR A 442 4.03 2.62 -26.50
N ILE A 443 4.32 2.90 -25.23
CA ILE A 443 5.69 3.11 -24.74
C ILE A 443 6.53 1.84 -24.93
N GLU A 444 5.98 0.67 -24.61
CA GLU A 444 6.64 -0.61 -24.78
C GLU A 444 6.97 -0.90 -26.25
N LEU A 445 5.97 -0.75 -27.14
CA LEU A 445 6.17 -0.90 -28.59
C LEU A 445 7.27 0.05 -29.11
N LYS A 446 7.28 1.30 -28.66
CA LYS A 446 8.30 2.29 -29.07
C LYS A 446 9.69 1.92 -28.54
N ARG A 447 9.80 1.37 -27.33
CA ARG A 447 11.08 0.86 -26.79
C ARG A 447 11.60 -0.32 -27.61
N ASP A 448 10.75 -1.25 -27.99
CA ASP A 448 11.14 -2.39 -28.82
C ASP A 448 11.63 -1.95 -30.20
N ILE A 449 10.91 -1.01 -30.85
CA ILE A 449 11.34 -0.42 -32.11
C ILE A 449 12.70 0.28 -31.94
N GLN A 450 12.88 1.03 -30.85
CA GLN A 450 14.14 1.71 -30.57
C GLN A 450 15.30 0.72 -30.36
N ALA A 451 15.07 -0.38 -29.66
CA ALA A 451 16.06 -1.44 -29.46
C ALA A 451 16.47 -2.09 -30.80
N LYS A 452 15.49 -2.41 -31.66
CA LYS A 452 15.76 -2.93 -33.01
C LYS A 452 16.59 -1.94 -33.85
N LYS A 453 16.23 -0.66 -33.83
CA LYS A 453 16.98 0.38 -34.56
C LYS A 453 18.39 0.60 -34.02
N GLN A 454 18.60 0.48 -32.70
CA GLN A 454 19.95 0.50 -32.12
C GLN A 454 20.78 -0.71 -32.56
N GLN A 455 20.19 -1.88 -32.68
CA GLN A 455 20.88 -3.07 -33.17
C GLN A 455 21.24 -2.94 -34.66
N GLU A 456 20.32 -2.46 -35.49
CA GLU A 456 20.59 -2.14 -36.90
C GLU A 456 21.74 -1.12 -37.03
N LEU A 457 21.73 -0.06 -36.22
CA LEU A 457 22.81 0.93 -36.19
C LEU A 457 24.16 0.32 -35.79
N LYS A 458 24.20 -0.63 -34.85
CA LYS A 458 25.43 -1.36 -34.52
C LYS A 458 25.94 -2.16 -35.70
N ASN A 459 25.06 -2.87 -36.40
CA ASN A 459 25.44 -3.67 -37.57
C ASN A 459 25.99 -2.78 -38.70
N ILE A 460 25.31 -1.67 -39.00
CA ILE A 460 25.78 -0.69 -40.00
C ILE A 460 27.14 -0.10 -39.59
N LYS A 461 27.36 0.18 -38.29
CA LYS A 461 28.67 0.64 -37.80
C LYS A 461 29.76 -0.40 -38.00
N SER A 462 29.50 -1.68 -37.73
CA SER A 462 30.49 -2.73 -37.99
C SER A 462 30.79 -2.87 -39.48
N ASP A 463 29.77 -2.74 -40.34
CA ASP A 463 29.98 -2.77 -41.79
C ASP A 463 30.80 -1.58 -42.29
N LEU A 464 30.56 -0.38 -41.76
CA LEU A 464 31.35 0.82 -42.05
C LEU A 464 32.80 0.69 -41.59
N GLN A 465 33.05 0.17 -40.38
CA GLN A 465 34.41 -0.10 -39.91
C GLN A 465 35.13 -1.11 -40.79
N ARG A 466 34.43 -2.12 -41.30
CA ARG A 466 34.99 -3.08 -42.25
C ARG A 466 35.36 -2.40 -43.57
N LEU A 467 34.53 -1.48 -44.06
CA LEU A 467 34.80 -0.68 -45.27
C LEU A 467 36.00 0.27 -45.09
N GLU A 468 36.13 0.92 -43.93
CA GLU A 468 37.31 1.75 -43.60
C GLU A 468 38.59 0.91 -43.57
N GLY A 469 38.53 -0.31 -43.01
CA GLY A 469 39.63 -1.29 -43.06
C GLY A 469 39.99 -1.71 -44.49
N SER A 470 39.02 -1.80 -45.38
CA SER A 470 39.28 -2.06 -46.81
C SER A 470 39.91 -0.86 -47.53
N SER A 471 39.52 0.36 -47.16
CA SER A 471 40.06 1.60 -47.73
C SER A 471 41.53 1.82 -47.37
N THR A 472 41.89 1.56 -46.10
CA THR A 472 43.29 1.59 -45.64
C THR A 472 44.13 0.54 -46.36
N ARG A 473 43.59 -0.67 -46.55
CA ARG A 473 44.25 -1.72 -47.34
C ARG A 473 44.43 -1.36 -48.81
N LEU A 474 43.48 -0.63 -49.39
CA LEU A 474 43.57 -0.09 -50.76
C LEU A 474 44.69 0.95 -50.86
N GLN A 475 44.81 1.88 -49.91
CA GLN A 475 45.91 2.83 -49.86
C GLN A 475 47.27 2.15 -49.70
N GLU A 476 47.38 1.13 -48.86
CA GLU A 476 48.61 0.33 -48.72
C GLU A 476 48.99 -0.33 -50.06
N LEU A 477 48.03 -0.98 -50.73
CA LEU A 477 48.24 -1.57 -52.06
C LEU A 477 48.64 -0.53 -53.12
N GLU A 478 48.09 0.68 -53.06
CA GLU A 478 48.44 1.79 -53.96
C GLU A 478 49.88 2.29 -53.71
N THR A 479 50.31 2.34 -52.44
CA THR A 479 51.70 2.66 -52.08
C THR A 479 52.68 1.54 -52.47
N GLU A 480 52.28 0.28 -52.37
CA GLU A 480 53.09 -0.85 -52.86
C GLU A 480 53.20 -0.85 -54.38
N LEU A 481 52.09 -0.57 -55.09
CA LEU A 481 52.07 -0.46 -56.54
C LEU A 481 52.99 0.65 -57.04
N THR A 482 52.88 1.85 -56.48
CA THR A 482 53.74 2.99 -56.85
C THR A 482 55.22 2.74 -56.53
N LYS A 483 55.51 1.96 -55.49
CA LYS A 483 56.88 1.52 -55.18
C LYS A 483 57.38 0.50 -56.19
N ALA A 484 56.58 -0.50 -56.55
CA ALA A 484 56.90 -1.48 -57.57
C ALA A 484 57.08 -0.84 -58.96
N GLU A 485 56.27 0.15 -59.31
CA GLU A 485 56.43 0.94 -60.55
C GLU A 485 57.73 1.74 -60.57
N ARG A 486 58.13 2.34 -59.44
CA ARG A 486 59.44 3.00 -59.32
C ARG A 486 60.59 2.01 -59.43
N ASP A 487 60.50 0.87 -58.78
CA ASP A 487 61.53 -0.17 -58.84
C ASP A 487 61.64 -0.74 -60.26
N LEU A 488 60.51 -0.90 -60.97
CA LEU A 488 60.48 -1.28 -62.38
C LEU A 488 61.11 -0.19 -63.27
N ASN A 489 60.77 1.08 -63.07
CA ASN A 489 61.37 2.18 -63.84
C ASN A 489 62.88 2.29 -63.59
N ASN A 490 63.33 2.12 -62.34
CA ASN A 490 64.73 2.09 -61.99
C ASN A 490 65.44 0.91 -62.65
N ALA A 491 64.84 -0.28 -62.66
CA ALA A 491 65.38 -1.46 -63.33
C ALA A 491 65.48 -1.25 -64.85
N VAL A 492 64.47 -0.64 -65.47
CA VAL A 492 64.45 -0.30 -66.91
C VAL A 492 65.50 0.76 -67.26
N GLN A 493 65.71 1.77 -66.41
CA GLN A 493 66.75 2.78 -66.63
C GLN A 493 68.16 2.27 -66.34
N SER A 494 68.33 1.32 -65.40
CA SER A 494 69.62 0.67 -65.13
C SER A 494 70.01 -0.37 -66.18
N SER A 495 69.03 -0.89 -66.92
CA SER A 495 69.27 -1.82 -68.03
C SER A 495 69.41 -1.02 -69.34
N THR A 496 70.63 -0.56 -69.61
CA THR A 496 70.97 -0.12 -70.97
C THR A 496 71.05 -1.37 -71.84
N VAL A 497 69.95 -1.73 -72.49
CA VAL A 497 69.86 -2.86 -73.43
C VAL A 497 70.97 -2.83 -74.49
N ASP A 498 71.52 -1.65 -74.79
CA ASP A 498 72.66 -1.47 -75.70
C ASP A 498 74.02 -1.87 -75.09
N SER A 499 74.22 -1.76 -73.77
CA SER A 499 75.46 -2.22 -73.11
C SER A 499 75.49 -3.74 -72.98
N LEU A 500 74.37 -4.37 -72.63
CA LEU A 500 74.22 -5.83 -72.60
C LEU A 500 74.31 -6.46 -74.00
N LYS A 501 73.86 -5.77 -75.06
CA LYS A 501 74.07 -6.22 -76.45
C LYS A 501 75.54 -6.17 -76.87
N ALA A 502 76.29 -5.16 -76.46
CA ALA A 502 77.72 -5.05 -76.76
C ALA A 502 78.51 -6.16 -76.03
N GLU A 503 78.18 -6.43 -74.76
CA GLU A 503 78.82 -7.49 -73.97
C GLU A 503 78.52 -8.90 -74.53
N VAL A 504 77.29 -9.15 -75.01
CA VAL A 504 76.94 -10.41 -75.68
C VAL A 504 77.67 -10.58 -77.02
N GLN A 505 77.90 -9.50 -77.80
CA GLN A 505 78.68 -9.57 -79.03
C GLN A 505 80.16 -9.87 -78.77
N GLU A 506 80.74 -9.28 -77.72
CA GLU A 506 82.13 -9.52 -77.32
C GLU A 506 82.32 -10.97 -76.87
N LEU A 507 81.42 -11.49 -76.01
CA LEU A 507 81.44 -12.88 -75.54
C LEU A 507 81.19 -13.90 -76.67
N GLN A 508 80.38 -13.56 -77.68
CA GLN A 508 80.20 -14.41 -78.86
C GLN A 508 81.47 -14.47 -79.72
N ARG A 509 82.22 -13.37 -79.81
CA ARG A 509 83.50 -13.32 -80.51
C ARG A 509 84.56 -14.14 -79.78
N GLU A 510 84.62 -14.01 -78.46
CA GLU A 510 85.53 -14.77 -77.60
C GLU A 510 85.23 -16.28 -77.64
N LYS A 511 83.94 -16.67 -77.66
CA LYS A 511 83.53 -18.05 -77.88
C LYS A 511 83.99 -18.60 -79.23
N ALA A 512 83.88 -17.82 -80.31
CA ALA A 512 84.30 -18.26 -81.63
C ALA A 512 85.82 -18.48 -81.72
N GLU A 513 86.62 -17.66 -81.04
CA GLU A 513 88.07 -17.82 -80.94
C GLU A 513 88.46 -19.06 -80.13
N LEU A 514 87.77 -19.32 -79.01
CA LEU A 514 87.98 -20.51 -78.19
C LEU A 514 87.56 -21.80 -78.91
N ASP A 515 86.44 -21.81 -79.64
CA ASP A 515 86.02 -22.95 -80.47
C ASP A 515 87.05 -23.24 -81.59
N GLN A 516 87.68 -22.20 -82.16
CA GLN A 516 88.75 -22.36 -83.14
C GLN A 516 90.03 -22.93 -82.52
N ALA A 517 90.38 -22.49 -81.31
CA ALA A 517 91.51 -23.03 -80.56
C ALA A 517 91.28 -24.49 -80.16
N GLN A 518 90.06 -24.84 -79.72
CA GLN A 518 89.69 -26.20 -79.38
C GLN A 518 89.78 -27.14 -80.60
N ARG A 519 89.29 -26.71 -81.78
CA ARG A 519 89.42 -27.52 -83.00
C ARG A 519 90.88 -27.74 -83.42
N ARG A 520 91.78 -26.78 -83.18
CA ARG A 520 93.22 -26.97 -83.42
C ARG A 520 93.82 -27.98 -82.45
N LEU A 521 93.48 -27.89 -81.16
CA LEU A 521 93.92 -28.84 -80.14
C LEU A 521 93.35 -30.26 -80.37
N ASP A 522 92.13 -30.39 -80.87
CA ASP A 522 91.53 -31.68 -81.24
C ASP A 522 92.23 -32.30 -82.46
N GLN A 523 92.60 -31.49 -83.46
CA GLN A 523 93.42 -31.95 -84.60
C GLN A 523 94.85 -32.35 -84.17
N GLU A 524 95.45 -31.60 -83.22
CA GLU A 524 96.73 -31.97 -82.61
C GLU A 524 96.61 -33.27 -81.79
N MET A 525 95.51 -33.48 -81.06
CA MET A 525 95.25 -34.74 -80.35
C MET A 525 95.00 -35.92 -81.29
N GLU A 526 94.28 -35.75 -82.40
CA GLU A 526 94.10 -36.81 -83.41
C GLU A 526 95.44 -37.20 -84.04
N THR A 527 96.27 -36.23 -84.41
CA THR A 527 97.62 -36.49 -84.94
C THR A 527 98.53 -37.14 -83.90
N LEU A 528 98.47 -36.73 -82.63
CA LEU A 528 99.21 -37.38 -81.54
C LEU A 528 98.73 -38.81 -81.30
N ASN A 529 97.42 -39.07 -81.32
CA ASN A 529 96.86 -40.41 -81.18
C ASN A 529 97.20 -41.31 -82.38
N MET A 530 97.23 -40.77 -83.61
CA MET A 530 97.75 -41.50 -84.77
C MET A 530 99.22 -41.87 -84.61
N HIS A 531 100.06 -40.94 -84.17
CA HIS A 531 101.47 -41.22 -83.87
C HIS A 531 101.65 -42.23 -82.74
N THR A 532 100.81 -42.17 -81.71
CA THR A 532 100.84 -43.10 -80.57
C THR A 532 100.40 -44.49 -81.02
N THR A 533 99.32 -44.61 -81.80
CA THR A 533 98.82 -45.89 -82.34
C THR A 533 99.83 -46.52 -83.31
N ALA A 534 100.47 -45.74 -84.18
CA ALA A 534 101.55 -46.20 -85.04
C ALA A 534 102.77 -46.67 -84.23
N ARG A 535 103.08 -46.01 -83.10
CA ARG A 535 104.15 -46.41 -82.18
C ARG A 535 103.81 -47.71 -81.44
N THR A 536 102.57 -47.89 -80.99
CA THR A 536 102.09 -49.14 -80.37
C THR A 536 102.06 -50.31 -81.36
N GLN A 537 101.70 -50.06 -82.63
CA GLN A 537 101.78 -51.07 -83.70
C GLN A 537 103.24 -51.42 -84.04
N MET A 538 104.15 -50.44 -84.04
CA MET A 538 105.59 -50.70 -84.22
C MET A 538 106.21 -51.48 -83.04
N ASP A 539 105.78 -51.22 -81.81
CA ASP A 539 106.24 -51.97 -80.63
C ASP A 539 105.62 -53.39 -80.57
N MET A 540 104.37 -53.59 -81.02
CA MET A 540 103.80 -54.93 -81.20
C MET A 540 104.52 -55.73 -82.29
N LEU A 541 104.83 -55.13 -83.44
CA LEU A 541 105.60 -55.80 -84.51
C LEU A 541 107.06 -56.07 -84.12
N ARG A 542 107.64 -55.28 -83.22
CA ARG A 542 108.97 -55.56 -82.63
C ARG A 542 108.92 -56.66 -81.57
N LYS A 543 107.82 -56.80 -80.83
CA LYS A 543 107.60 -57.90 -79.88
C LYS A 543 107.35 -59.24 -80.58
N ASP A 544 106.56 -59.25 -81.66
CA ASP A 544 106.27 -60.46 -82.44
C ASP A 544 107.48 -60.99 -83.22
N LYS A 545 108.44 -60.14 -83.59
CA LYS A 545 109.71 -60.60 -84.19
C LYS A 545 110.72 -61.18 -83.19
N SER A 546 110.48 -61.01 -81.89
CA SER A 546 111.34 -61.52 -80.80
C SER A 546 110.80 -62.79 -80.12
N GLN A 547 109.62 -63.28 -80.52
CA GLN A 547 108.97 -64.49 -79.97
C GLN A 547 108.77 -65.64 -80.98
N THR A 548 109.36 -65.57 -82.17
CA THR A 548 109.48 -66.71 -83.11
C THR A 548 110.93 -67.20 -83.26
N SER A 549 111.60 -67.33 -82.13
CA SER A 549 112.78 -68.19 -81.98
C SER A 549 112.51 -69.08 -80.78
N PHE A 550 112.71 -70.39 -80.97
CA PHE A 550 112.42 -71.53 -80.07
C PHE A 550 111.03 -72.18 -80.21
N ILE A 551 110.88 -73.09 -81.18
CA ILE A 551 110.75 -74.56 -80.99
C ILE A 551 110.74 -75.22 -82.40
N GLU A 552 111.69 -76.14 -82.60
CA GLU A 552 111.91 -77.13 -83.70
C GLU A 552 112.02 -76.67 -85.17
#